data_AF-A0A0B2A0A1-F1
#
_entry.id   AF-A0A0B2A0A1-F1
#
_cell.length_a   1.000
_cell.length_b   1.000
_cell.length_c   1.000
_cell.angle_alpha   90.00
_cell.angle_beta   90.00
_cell.angle_gamma   90.00
#
_symmetry.space_group_name_H-M   'P 1'
#
loop_
_entity.id
_entity.type
_entity.pdbx_description
1 polymer ?
#
loop_
_entity_poly.entity_id
_entity_poly.type
_entity_poly.pdbx_seq_one_letter_code
_entity_poly.pdbx_strand_id
1 'polypeptide(L)'
;MNAVAAMSPAEVWVSPRTADEPRAFTGDEFVRGAGIAYVLFQPIGALVFSVGMILEVSPGAQPNVVGTIFGGALLWLVPGLLVSGLVTLLGMPLAYLLGRRMRRVDRDWIHVLAFFGYGLAVGLAVEYVFSIGSGNPFGTLLQPWSMMRADSWASGVVVSLGWLITSRAALARDRQGAAVALPPSANDPLPPTVGGA
;
A
#
# COMPACT_ATOMS: atom_id res chain seq x y z
N MET A 1 -29.39 -35.76 1.90
CA MET A 1 -29.83 -34.48 1.29
C MET A 1 -28.58 -33.66 1.03
N ASN A 2 -28.08 -33.69 -0.21
CA ASN A 2 -26.85 -32.99 -0.59
C ASN A 2 -27.21 -31.55 -0.97
N ALA A 3 -26.82 -30.59 -0.14
CA ALA A 3 -26.85 -29.18 -0.49
C ALA A 3 -25.76 -28.93 -1.54
N VAL A 4 -26.12 -29.09 -2.81
CA VAL A 4 -25.39 -28.47 -3.91
C VAL A 4 -25.57 -26.97 -3.70
N ALA A 5 -24.59 -26.35 -3.03
CA ALA A 5 -24.51 -24.91 -2.96
C ALA A 5 -24.54 -24.42 -4.41
N ALA A 6 -25.64 -23.78 -4.79
CA ALA A 6 -25.77 -23.11 -6.07
C ALA A 6 -24.59 -22.14 -6.15
N MET A 7 -23.57 -22.51 -6.93
CA MET A 7 -22.53 -21.58 -7.34
C MET A 7 -23.29 -20.43 -7.99
N SER A 8 -23.35 -19.29 -7.28
CA SER A 8 -23.76 -18.01 -7.83
C SER A 8 -23.17 -17.93 -9.23
N PRO A 9 -23.98 -17.68 -10.29
CA PRO A 9 -23.48 -17.62 -11.65
C PRO A 9 -22.22 -16.78 -11.61
N ALA A 10 -21.08 -17.41 -11.95
CA ALA A 10 -19.78 -16.79 -11.85
C ALA A 10 -19.90 -15.45 -12.58
N GLU A 11 -19.91 -14.37 -11.81
CA GLU A 11 -20.04 -13.04 -12.37
C GLU A 11 -18.85 -12.92 -13.31
N VAL A 12 -19.13 -12.90 -14.62
CA VAL A 12 -18.10 -12.96 -15.65
C VAL A 12 -17.22 -11.74 -15.42
N TRP A 13 -16.09 -11.99 -14.77
CA TRP A 13 -15.21 -10.92 -14.34
C TRP A 13 -14.56 -10.35 -15.60
N VAL A 14 -14.98 -9.16 -16.00
CA VAL A 14 -14.41 -8.44 -17.12
C VAL A 14 -13.23 -7.62 -16.60
N SER A 15 -12.01 -7.93 -17.06
CA SER A 15 -10.83 -7.15 -16.68
C SER A 15 -11.01 -5.69 -17.07
N PRO A 16 -10.70 -4.72 -16.17
CA PRO A 16 -10.67 -3.31 -16.55
C PRO A 16 -9.50 -2.98 -17.48
N ARG A 17 -8.51 -3.88 -17.62
CA ARG A 17 -7.27 -3.65 -18.35
C ARG A 17 -7.45 -4.01 -19.83
N THR A 18 -7.02 -3.09 -20.68
CA THR A 18 -7.06 -3.25 -22.15
C THR A 18 -5.67 -2.99 -22.73
N ALA A 19 -5.49 -3.22 -24.04
CA ALA A 19 -4.23 -2.90 -24.73
C ALA A 19 -3.85 -1.41 -24.61
N ASP A 20 -4.83 -0.51 -24.62
CA ASP A 20 -4.62 0.94 -24.50
C ASP A 20 -4.41 1.39 -23.04
N GLU A 21 -4.95 0.64 -22.08
CA GLU A 21 -4.91 0.95 -20.65
C GLU A 21 -4.41 -0.26 -19.85
N PRO A 22 -3.13 -0.66 -20.03
CA PRO A 22 -2.59 -1.88 -19.44
C PRO A 22 -2.60 -1.87 -17.91
N ARG A 23 -2.68 -0.68 -17.30
CA ARG A 23 -2.70 -0.48 -15.85
C ARG A 23 -3.99 0.17 -15.34
N ALA A 24 -5.09 0.00 -16.06
CA ALA A 24 -6.41 0.30 -15.50
C ALA A 24 -6.67 -0.54 -14.24
N PHE A 25 -7.49 0.00 -13.33
CA PHE A 25 -7.81 -0.63 -12.06
C PHE A 25 -9.23 -0.28 -11.62
N THR A 26 -9.82 -1.14 -10.79
CA THR A 26 -11.14 -0.91 -10.18
C THR A 26 -11.05 -0.13 -8.87
N GLY A 27 -12.19 0.39 -8.40
CA GLY A 27 -12.27 1.03 -7.08
C GLY A 27 -11.81 0.10 -5.95
N ASP A 28 -12.20 -1.17 -6.01
CA ASP A 28 -11.84 -2.17 -4.99
C ASP A 28 -10.36 -2.48 -4.97
N GLU A 29 -9.72 -2.58 -6.15
CA GLU A 29 -8.28 -2.73 -6.25
C GLU A 29 -7.57 -1.52 -5.62
N PHE A 30 -8.05 -0.31 -5.89
CA PHE A 30 -7.50 0.90 -5.28
C PHE A 30 -7.63 0.91 -3.75
N VAL A 31 -8.83 0.64 -3.23
CA VAL A 31 -9.09 0.60 -1.77
C VAL A 31 -8.24 -0.49 -1.11
N ARG A 32 -8.08 -1.64 -1.75
CA ARG A 32 -7.18 -2.71 -1.27
C ARG A 32 -5.73 -2.24 -1.22
N GLY A 33 -5.24 -1.54 -2.25
CA GLY A 33 -3.88 -0.99 -2.26
C GLY A 33 -3.65 0.06 -1.18
N ALA A 34 -4.62 0.95 -0.96
CA ALA A 34 -4.59 1.91 0.12
C ALA A 34 -4.59 1.22 1.49
N GLY A 35 -5.43 0.19 1.67
CA GLY A 35 -5.47 -0.62 2.89
C GLY A 35 -4.16 -1.35 3.18
N ILE A 36 -3.52 -1.94 2.16
CA ILE A 36 -2.21 -2.58 2.31
C ILE A 36 -1.14 -1.55 2.71
N ALA A 37 -1.09 -0.39 2.05
CA ALA A 37 -0.15 0.68 2.40
C ALA A 37 -0.36 1.14 3.85
N TYR A 38 -1.61 1.37 4.26
CA TYR A 38 -1.96 1.75 5.62
C TYR A 38 -1.53 0.71 6.66
N VAL A 39 -1.82 -0.58 6.42
CA VAL A 39 -1.44 -1.66 7.34
C VAL A 39 0.08 -1.83 7.42
N LEU A 40 0.80 -1.73 6.29
CA LEU A 40 2.26 -1.80 6.27
C LEU A 40 2.91 -0.60 6.98
N PHE A 41 2.27 0.57 6.92
CA PHE A 41 2.78 1.78 7.58
C PHE A 41 2.78 1.64 9.10
N GLN A 42 1.80 0.95 9.71
CA GLN A 42 1.68 0.90 11.17
C GLN A 42 2.92 0.33 11.88
N PRO A 43 3.43 -0.88 11.56
CA PRO A 43 4.62 -1.40 12.22
C PRO A 43 5.89 -0.61 11.87
N ILE A 44 5.99 -0.07 10.65
CA ILE A 44 7.15 0.71 10.24
C ILE A 44 7.19 2.05 10.97
N GLY A 45 6.07 2.77 11.02
CA GLY A 45 5.96 4.03 11.77
C GLY A 45 6.18 3.83 13.26
N ALA A 46 5.63 2.76 13.85
CA ALA A 46 5.91 2.42 15.26
C ALA A 46 7.41 2.22 15.53
N LEU A 47 8.11 1.54 14.61
CA LEU A 47 9.55 1.33 14.70
C LEU A 47 10.33 2.65 14.52
N VAL A 48 10.02 3.42 13.48
CA VAL A 48 10.67 4.72 13.19
C VAL A 48 10.50 5.67 14.37
N PHE A 49 9.29 5.78 14.90
CA PHE A 49 8.98 6.61 16.05
C PHE A 49 9.76 6.18 17.30
N SER A 50 9.78 4.88 17.58
CA SER A 50 10.51 4.31 18.72
C SER A 50 12.02 4.55 18.63
N VAL A 51 12.60 4.37 17.43
CA VAL A 51 14.03 4.63 17.19
C VAL A 51 14.32 6.13 17.31
N GLY A 52 13.47 7.00 16.75
CA GLY A 52 13.62 8.44 16.88
C GLY A 52 13.64 8.90 18.33
N MET A 53 12.71 8.40 19.15
CA MET A 53 12.67 8.66 20.59
C MET A 53 13.98 8.26 21.29
N ILE A 54 14.59 7.12 20.93
CA ILE A 54 15.87 6.68 21.50
C ILE A 54 17.00 7.65 21.12
N LEU A 55 17.03 8.09 19.87
CA LEU A 55 18.08 8.97 19.35
C LEU A 55 17.98 10.40 19.92
N GLU A 56 16.79 10.83 20.34
CA GLU A 56 16.56 12.13 20.97
C GLU A 56 16.86 12.16 22.49
N VAL A 57 17.04 11.00 23.13
CA VAL A 57 17.44 10.94 24.55
C VAL A 57 18.83 11.56 24.73
N SER A 58 18.95 12.49 25.68
CA SER A 58 20.18 13.26 25.92
C SER A 58 21.42 12.36 26.11
N PRO A 59 22.59 12.74 25.56
CA PRO A 59 23.84 12.01 25.76
C PRO A 59 24.17 11.94 27.26
N GLY A 60 24.04 10.75 27.86
CA GLY A 60 24.32 10.51 29.28
C GLY A 60 23.16 9.89 30.07
N ALA A 61 21.93 9.92 29.55
CA ALA A 61 20.89 9.05 30.07
C ALA A 61 21.14 7.62 29.60
N GLN A 62 20.94 6.64 30.47
CA GLN A 62 20.83 5.23 30.06
C GLN A 62 19.36 4.93 29.81
N PRO A 63 18.85 5.10 28.57
CA PRO A 63 17.47 4.76 28.30
C PRO A 63 17.28 3.26 28.55
N ASN A 64 16.22 2.92 29.29
CA ASN A 64 15.69 1.57 29.26
C ASN A 64 15.19 1.32 27.82
N VAL A 65 16.07 0.83 26.93
CA VAL A 65 15.82 0.68 25.49
C VAL A 65 14.52 -0.10 25.25
N VAL A 66 14.32 -1.18 26.01
CA VAL A 66 13.11 -1.99 25.92
C VAL A 66 11.88 -1.15 26.28
N GLY A 67 11.92 -0.43 27.41
CA GLY A 67 10.85 0.47 27.83
C GLY A 67 10.56 1.59 26.81
N THR A 68 11.58 2.19 26.21
CA THR A 68 11.43 3.23 25.18
C THR A 68 10.82 2.68 23.91
N ILE A 69 11.20 1.48 23.47
CA ILE A 69 10.58 0.83 22.30
C ILE A 69 9.10 0.56 22.57
N PHE A 70 8.76 -0.05 23.70
CA PHE A 70 7.36 -0.32 24.03
C PHE A 70 6.55 0.96 24.22
N GLY A 71 7.11 1.97 24.88
CA GLY A 71 6.49 3.28 25.07
C GLY A 71 6.27 4.02 23.74
N GLY A 72 7.28 4.06 22.88
CA GLY A 72 7.21 4.66 21.55
C GLY A 72 6.18 3.95 20.66
N ALA A 73 6.18 2.61 20.64
CA ALA A 73 5.18 1.84 19.91
C ALA A 73 3.76 2.08 20.43
N LEU A 74 3.55 2.17 21.73
CA LEU A 74 2.23 2.45 22.31
C LEU A 74 1.76 3.89 21.97
N LEU A 75 2.66 4.87 22.07
CA LEU A 75 2.40 6.26 21.67
C LEU A 75 2.15 6.40 20.17
N TRP A 76 2.72 5.54 19.33
CA TRP A 76 2.40 5.51 17.91
C TRP A 76 1.05 4.84 17.63
N LEU A 77 0.82 3.67 18.20
CA LEU A 77 -0.34 2.84 17.85
C LEU A 77 -1.67 3.40 18.35
N VAL A 78 -1.67 4.28 19.36
CA VAL A 78 -2.90 4.91 19.86
C VAL A 78 -3.26 6.16 19.04
N PRO A 79 -2.57 7.31 19.16
CA PRO A 79 -2.87 8.50 18.37
C PRO A 79 -2.37 8.42 16.92
N GLY A 80 -1.20 7.83 16.66
CA GLY A 80 -0.62 7.75 15.31
C GLY A 80 -1.44 6.90 14.35
N LEU A 81 -2.11 5.86 14.83
CA LEU A 81 -3.05 5.04 14.04
C LEU A 81 -4.24 5.86 13.53
N LEU A 82 -4.78 6.75 14.37
CA LEU A 82 -5.89 7.64 14.01
C LEU A 82 -5.45 8.73 13.03
N VAL A 83 -4.30 9.37 13.32
CA VAL A 83 -3.74 10.43 12.44
C VAL A 83 -3.41 9.85 11.07
N SER A 84 -2.71 8.71 11.00
CA SER A 84 -2.37 8.06 9.73
C SER A 84 -3.62 7.58 8.98
N GLY A 85 -4.68 7.17 9.68
CA GLY A 85 -5.96 6.80 9.07
C GLY A 85 -6.62 8.00 8.41
N LEU A 86 -6.70 9.14 9.11
CA LEU A 86 -7.24 10.38 8.55
C LEU A 86 -6.42 10.86 7.34
N VAL A 87 -5.09 10.88 7.45
CA VAL A 87 -4.20 11.26 6.35
C VAL A 87 -4.39 10.34 5.14
N THR A 88 -4.55 9.04 5.37
CA THR A 88 -4.83 8.08 4.30
C THR A 88 -6.15 8.43 3.59
N LEU A 89 -7.24 8.62 4.34
CA LEU A 89 -8.55 8.95 3.79
C LEU A 89 -8.54 10.26 2.99
N LEU A 90 -7.85 11.28 3.51
CA LEU A 90 -7.71 12.57 2.82
C LEU A 90 -6.81 12.50 1.59
N GLY A 91 -5.80 11.63 1.60
CA GLY A 91 -4.89 11.41 0.47
C GLY A 91 -5.49 10.54 -0.64
N MET A 92 -6.43 9.65 -0.32
CA MET A 92 -6.99 8.71 -1.30
C MET A 92 -7.50 9.35 -2.61
N PRO A 93 -8.25 10.47 -2.61
CA PRO A 93 -8.69 11.10 -3.84
C PRO A 93 -7.53 11.53 -4.77
N LEU A 94 -6.46 12.11 -4.22
CA LEU A 94 -5.30 12.53 -5.01
C LEU A 94 -4.51 11.33 -5.54
N ALA A 95 -4.32 10.31 -4.71
CA ALA A 95 -3.67 9.06 -5.13
C ALA A 95 -4.48 8.34 -6.23
N TYR A 96 -5.81 8.36 -6.14
CA TYR A 96 -6.69 7.78 -7.15
C TYR A 96 -6.57 8.52 -8.49
N LEU A 97 -6.56 9.86 -8.47
CA LEU A 97 -6.35 10.68 -9.67
C LEU A 97 -4.97 10.43 -10.29
N LEU A 98 -3.92 10.33 -9.47
CA LEU A 98 -2.57 10.00 -9.92
C LEU A 98 -2.56 8.65 -10.64
N GLY A 99 -3.08 7.60 -10.00
CA GLY A 99 -3.19 6.28 -10.61
C GLY A 99 -3.98 6.30 -11.92
N ARG A 100 -5.13 7.00 -11.95
CA ARG A 100 -5.99 7.09 -13.13
C ARG A 100 -5.30 7.80 -14.29
N ARG A 101 -4.48 8.81 -14.02
CA ARG A 101 -3.67 9.50 -15.06
C ARG A 101 -2.57 8.59 -15.62
N MET A 102 -2.10 7.62 -14.85
CA MET A 102 -1.03 6.70 -15.23
C MET A 102 -1.49 5.38 -15.84
N ARG A 103 -2.80 5.17 -16.05
CA ARG A 103 -3.37 3.90 -16.56
C ARG A 103 -2.82 3.41 -17.90
N ARG A 104 -2.30 4.33 -18.73
CA ARG A 104 -1.69 4.04 -20.05
C ARG A 104 -0.20 3.72 -19.97
N VAL A 105 0.43 3.91 -18.81
CA VAL A 105 1.86 3.69 -18.62
C VAL A 105 2.09 2.23 -18.22
N ASP A 106 2.76 1.46 -19.07
CA ASP A 106 2.95 0.01 -18.84
C ASP A 106 4.10 -0.33 -17.86
N ARG A 107 5.07 0.58 -17.72
CA ARG A 107 6.30 0.34 -16.96
C ARG A 107 6.07 0.45 -15.44
N ASP A 108 6.22 -0.68 -14.73
CA ASP A 108 6.06 -0.78 -13.26
C ASP A 108 6.85 0.27 -12.47
N TRP A 109 8.12 0.47 -12.83
CA TRP A 109 9.01 1.35 -12.05
C TRP A 109 8.55 2.81 -12.07
N ILE A 110 7.86 3.26 -13.12
CA ILE A 110 7.33 4.64 -13.20
C ILE A 110 6.22 4.83 -12.16
N HIS A 111 5.34 3.84 -12.02
CA HIS A 111 4.31 3.86 -10.97
C HIS A 111 4.94 3.79 -9.59
N VAL A 112 5.91 2.90 -9.37
CA VAL A 112 6.65 2.83 -8.09
C VAL A 112 7.24 4.18 -7.73
N LEU A 113 7.95 4.86 -8.65
CA LEU A 113 8.50 6.18 -8.39
C LEU A 113 7.43 7.26 -8.18
N ALA A 114 6.32 7.23 -8.91
CA ALA A 114 5.24 8.20 -8.76
C ALA A 114 4.53 8.05 -7.41
N PHE A 115 4.20 6.83 -7.01
CA PHE A 115 3.59 6.53 -5.71
C PHE A 115 4.58 6.75 -4.55
N PHE A 116 5.87 6.53 -4.79
CA PHE A 116 6.93 6.89 -3.84
C PHE A 116 6.97 8.39 -3.61
N GLY A 117 7.06 9.17 -4.70
CA GLY A 117 7.07 10.63 -4.63
C GLY A 117 5.79 11.19 -4.01
N TYR A 118 4.64 10.58 -4.30
CA TYR A 118 3.37 10.92 -3.67
C TYR A 118 3.39 10.68 -2.16
N GLY A 119 3.77 9.47 -1.71
CA GLY A 119 3.84 9.15 -0.28
C GLY A 119 4.85 10.04 0.47
N LEU A 120 6.00 10.33 -0.15
CA LEU A 120 7.00 11.24 0.39
C LEU A 120 6.44 12.66 0.53
N ALA A 121 5.74 13.18 -0.48
CA ALA A 121 5.13 14.51 -0.43
C ALA A 121 4.05 14.60 0.66
N VAL A 122 3.23 13.56 0.84
CA VAL A 122 2.26 13.49 1.94
C VAL A 122 2.97 13.49 3.30
N GLY A 123 4.03 12.70 3.46
CA GLY A 123 4.83 12.68 4.69
C GLY A 123 5.41 14.05 5.05
N LEU A 124 6.01 14.72 4.07
CA LEU A 124 6.55 16.07 4.25
C LEU A 124 5.47 17.11 4.58
N ALA A 125 4.28 16.98 3.98
CA ALA A 125 3.15 17.86 4.30
C ALA A 125 2.68 17.66 5.74
N VAL A 126 2.63 16.41 6.23
CA VAL A 126 2.32 16.11 7.63
C VAL A 126 3.40 16.67 8.56
N GLU A 127 4.69 16.43 8.26
CA GLU A 127 5.82 17.01 9.02
C GLU A 127 5.71 18.53 9.12
N TYR A 128 5.34 19.21 8.03
CA TYR A 128 5.14 20.65 8.02
C TYR A 128 3.98 21.11 8.91
N VAL A 129 2.84 20.41 8.89
CA VAL A 129 1.69 20.72 9.76
C VAL A 129 2.07 20.57 11.24
N PHE A 130 2.79 19.50 11.60
CA PHE A 130 3.28 19.31 12.96
C PHE A 130 4.30 20.38 13.37
N SER A 131 5.20 20.77 12.46
CA SER A 131 6.16 21.86 12.67
C SER A 131 5.47 23.17 13.04
N ILE A 132 4.43 23.56 12.28
CA ILE A 132 3.62 24.74 12.58
C ILE A 132 2.96 24.62 13.95
N GLY A 133 2.33 23.48 14.24
CA GLY A 133 1.66 23.23 15.51
C GLY A 133 2.58 23.30 16.73
N SER A 134 3.87 22.96 16.56
CA SER A 134 4.89 23.05 17.61
C SER A 134 5.45 24.47 17.84
N GLY A 135 5.03 25.46 17.04
CA GLY A 135 5.56 26.83 17.10
C GLY A 135 6.93 27.00 16.43
N ASN A 136 7.41 25.98 15.71
CA ASN A 136 8.69 26.00 15.00
C ASN A 136 8.50 25.59 13.52
N PRO A 137 8.00 26.50 12.65
CA PRO A 137 7.49 26.16 11.32
C PRO A 137 8.53 25.58 10.36
N PHE A 138 9.83 25.77 10.63
CA PHE A 138 10.93 25.25 9.81
C PHE A 138 11.88 24.33 10.60
N GLY A 139 11.66 24.15 11.90
CA GLY A 139 12.60 23.47 12.79
C GLY A 139 12.87 22.04 12.39
N THR A 140 11.82 21.24 12.20
CA THR A 140 11.99 19.84 11.82
C THR A 140 12.41 19.72 10.36
N LEU A 141 11.88 20.56 9.46
CA LEU A 141 12.23 20.58 8.03
C LEU A 141 13.72 20.82 7.76
N LEU A 142 14.36 21.68 8.57
CA LEU A 142 15.80 21.98 8.41
C LEU A 142 16.70 20.95 9.11
N GLN A 143 16.18 20.11 10.00
CA GLN A 143 16.96 19.05 10.65
C GLN A 143 17.07 17.82 9.74
N PRO A 144 18.28 17.48 9.23
CA PRO A 144 18.45 16.39 8.28
C PRO A 144 18.05 15.02 8.84
N TRP A 145 18.09 14.89 10.17
CA TRP A 145 17.88 13.64 10.90
C TRP A 145 16.65 13.69 11.82
N SER A 146 15.64 14.52 11.51
CA SER A 146 14.41 14.52 12.29
C SER A 146 13.70 13.17 12.18
N MET A 147 13.11 12.69 13.27
CA MET A 147 12.28 11.48 13.28
C MET A 147 11.15 11.55 12.22
N MET A 148 10.54 12.73 12.06
CA MET A 148 9.49 12.97 11.05
C MET A 148 9.99 12.83 9.61
N ARG A 149 11.29 13.06 9.36
CA ARG A 149 11.88 12.81 8.04
C ARG A 149 11.87 11.33 7.71
N ALA A 150 12.24 10.49 8.67
CA ALA A 150 12.22 9.05 8.49
C ALA A 150 10.79 8.53 8.23
N ASP A 151 9.77 9.10 8.88
CA ASP A 151 8.37 8.80 8.59
C ASP A 151 7.96 9.19 7.17
N SER A 152 8.49 10.30 6.65
CA SER A 152 8.24 10.72 5.27
C SER A 152 8.80 9.71 4.25
N TRP A 153 10.01 9.20 4.49
CA TRP A 153 10.60 8.12 3.68
C TRP A 153 9.79 6.82 3.81
N ALA A 154 9.40 6.46 5.02
CA ALA A 154 8.56 5.28 5.27
C ALA A 154 7.24 5.37 4.50
N SER A 155 6.57 6.53 4.51
CA SER A 155 5.36 6.80 3.74
C SER A 155 5.56 6.56 2.24
N GLY A 156 6.63 7.11 1.65
CA GLY A 156 6.97 6.88 0.25
C GLY A 156 7.13 5.38 -0.08
N VAL A 157 7.87 4.65 0.77
CA VAL A 157 8.10 3.21 0.58
C VAL A 157 6.79 2.42 0.65
N VAL A 158 5.99 2.59 1.71
CA VAL A 158 4.79 1.76 1.91
C VAL A 158 3.69 2.04 0.89
N VAL A 159 3.54 3.28 0.43
CA VAL A 159 2.56 3.61 -0.63
C VAL A 159 2.96 2.94 -1.94
N SER A 160 4.25 2.95 -2.26
CA SER A 160 4.78 2.24 -3.43
C SER A 160 4.60 0.73 -3.35
N LEU A 161 4.84 0.15 -2.17
CA LEU A 161 4.64 -1.28 -1.93
C LEU A 161 3.16 -1.66 -2.01
N GLY A 162 2.25 -0.86 -1.44
CA GLY A 162 0.81 -1.07 -1.52
C GLY A 162 0.31 -1.11 -2.96
N TRP A 163 0.81 -0.19 -3.81
CA TRP A 163 0.56 -0.22 -5.25
C TRP A 163 1.12 -1.49 -5.89
N LEU A 164 2.40 -1.81 -5.66
CA LEU A 164 3.09 -2.92 -6.31
C LEU A 164 2.44 -4.28 -6.00
N ILE A 165 2.14 -4.52 -4.72
CA ILE A 165 1.50 -5.77 -4.26
C ILE A 165 0.13 -5.92 -4.92
N THR A 166 -0.67 -4.86 -4.91
CA THR A 166 -2.02 -4.88 -5.47
C THR A 166 -2.03 -5.04 -6.99
N SER A 167 -1.17 -4.29 -7.69
CA SER A 167 -1.00 -4.35 -9.14
C SER A 167 -0.58 -5.75 -9.60
N ARG A 168 0.38 -6.37 -8.91
CA ARG A 168 0.81 -7.74 -9.20
C ARG A 168 -0.29 -8.76 -8.93
N ALA A 169 -1.00 -8.63 -7.82
CA ALA A 169 -2.10 -9.53 -7.49
C ALA A 169 -3.25 -9.43 -8.51
N ALA A 170 -3.55 -8.22 -8.98
CA ALA A 170 -4.55 -8.00 -10.01
C ALA A 170 -4.12 -8.63 -11.34
N LEU A 171 -2.92 -8.30 -11.84
CA LEU A 171 -2.40 -8.91 -13.08
C LEU A 171 -2.32 -10.44 -13.03
N ALA A 172 -2.05 -11.03 -11.87
CA ALA A 172 -2.09 -12.47 -11.71
C ALA A 172 -3.51 -13.04 -11.88
N ARG A 173 -4.53 -12.36 -11.34
CA ARG A 173 -5.95 -12.74 -11.52
C ARG A 173 -6.37 -12.61 -12.98
N ASP A 174 -5.96 -11.55 -13.66
CA ASP A 174 -6.25 -11.32 -15.09
C ASP A 174 -5.74 -12.47 -15.96
N ARG A 175 -4.50 -12.93 -15.71
CA ARG A 175 -3.91 -14.07 -16.42
C ARG A 175 -4.66 -15.37 -16.16
N GLN A 176 -5.09 -15.60 -14.93
CA GLN A 176 -5.89 -16.78 -14.57
C GLN A 176 -7.26 -16.74 -15.25
N GLY A 177 -7.92 -15.59 -15.30
CA GLY A 177 -9.19 -15.41 -16.01
C GLY A 177 -9.07 -15.65 -17.51
N ALA A 178 -8.00 -15.14 -18.13
CA ALA A 178 -7.73 -15.36 -19.55
C ALA A 178 -7.47 -16.85 -19.89
N ALA A 179 -6.79 -17.59 -19.01
CA ALA A 179 -6.54 -19.02 -19.19
C ALA A 179 -7.82 -19.86 -19.15
N VAL A 180 -8.82 -19.47 -18.36
CA VAL A 180 -10.13 -20.16 -18.27
C VAL A 180 -11.03 -19.85 -19.47
N ALA A 181 -10.92 -18.66 -20.06
CA ALA A 181 -11.77 -18.22 -21.16
C ALA A 181 -11.39 -18.85 -22.52
N LEU A 182 -10.17 -19.37 -22.67
CA LEU A 182 -9.77 -20.07 -23.89
C LEU A 182 -10.41 -21.47 -23.90
N PRO A 183 -11.18 -21.83 -24.95
CA PRO A 183 -11.65 -23.20 -25.08
C PRO A 183 -10.46 -24.17 -25.14
N PRO A 184 -10.63 -25.44 -24.70
CA PRO A 184 -9.60 -26.46 -24.87
C PRO A 184 -9.09 -26.42 -26.30
N SER A 185 -7.77 -26.38 -26.47
CA SER A 185 -7.22 -26.31 -27.82
C SER A 185 -7.68 -27.56 -28.58
N ALA A 186 -7.95 -27.46 -29.87
CA ALA A 186 -8.32 -28.64 -30.67
C ALA A 186 -7.23 -29.74 -30.66
N ASN A 187 -6.05 -29.43 -30.13
CA ASN A 187 -4.91 -30.33 -29.95
C ASN A 187 -4.76 -30.85 -28.51
N ASP A 188 -5.64 -30.46 -27.57
CA ASP A 188 -5.61 -31.02 -26.23
C ASP A 188 -6.06 -32.50 -26.33
N PRO A 189 -5.23 -33.47 -25.90
CA PRO A 189 -5.59 -34.87 -25.99
C PRO A 189 -6.90 -35.10 -25.23
N LEU A 190 -7.88 -35.69 -25.93
CA LEU A 190 -9.16 -36.05 -25.31
C LEU A 190 -8.87 -36.87 -24.04
N PRO A 191 -9.55 -36.57 -22.92
CA PRO A 191 -9.37 -37.35 -21.70
C PRO A 191 -9.60 -38.83 -22.02
N PRO A 192 -8.78 -39.75 -21.48
CA PRO A 192 -8.90 -41.16 -21.78
C PRO A 192 -10.35 -41.58 -21.51
N THR A 193 -11.04 -42.02 -22.55
CA THR A 193 -12.39 -42.56 -22.42
C THR A 193 -12.29 -43.74 -21.47
N VAL A 194 -12.78 -43.58 -20.25
CA VAL A 194 -12.85 -44.67 -19.28
C VAL A 194 -13.85 -45.66 -19.87
N GLY A 195 -13.34 -46.67 -20.57
CA GLY A 195 -14.13 -47.75 -21.12
C GLY A 195 -14.83 -48.47 -19.97
N GLY A 196 -16.15 -48.35 -19.93
CA GLY A 196 -16.98 -49.14 -19.05
C GLY A 196 -16.84 -50.62 -19.41
N ALA A 197 -16.63 -51.44 -18.38
CA ALA A 197 -16.79 -52.88 -18.41
C ALA A 197 -18.27 -53.27 -18.42
#